data_AF-A0A2V8UF74-F1
#
_entry.id   AF-A0A2V8UF74-F1
#
_cell.length_a   1.000
_cell.length_b   1.000
_cell.length_c   1.000
_cell.angle_alpha   90.00
_cell.angle_beta   90.00
_cell.angle_gamma   90.00
#
_symmetry.space_group_name_H-M   'P 1'
#
loop_
_entity.id
_entity.type
_entity.pdbx_description
1 polymer ?
#
loop_
_entity_poly.entity_id
_entity_poly.type
_entity_poly.pdbx_seq_one_letter_code
_entity_poly.pdbx_strand_id
1 'polypeptide(L)'
;MIWIDNEAEPRIHGTGGEDYFNGAWGFSTLYSFPLVGLTEFHGWEPGSRFSHYRWHLEAPLRFHKSIRATIEDGHANLRSDNLFSVACWYQTEPHARFPELPPPERRIP
;
A
#
# COMPACT_ATOMS: atom_id res chain seq x y z
N MET A 1 -2.87 7.64 -2.13
CA MET A 1 -4.22 8.23 -2.37
C MET A 1 -5.14 7.15 -2.92
N ILE A 2 -6.46 7.29 -2.75
CA ILE A 2 -7.43 6.29 -3.25
C ILE A 2 -8.59 6.96 -3.98
N TRP A 3 -8.86 6.51 -5.20
CA TRP A 3 -10.00 6.90 -6.03
C TRP A 3 -11.03 5.79 -6.05
N ILE A 4 -12.31 6.17 -5.95
CA ILE A 4 -13.45 5.26 -5.99
C ILE A 4 -14.30 5.63 -7.21
N ASP A 5 -14.80 4.62 -7.91
CA ASP A 5 -15.80 4.73 -8.98
C ASP A 5 -15.48 5.75 -10.10
N ASN A 6 -14.20 5.86 -10.48
CA ASN A 6 -13.64 6.76 -11.50
C ASN A 6 -13.86 8.24 -11.21
N GLU A 7 -13.89 8.62 -9.94
CA GLU A 7 -13.86 10.03 -9.53
C GLU A 7 -12.65 10.78 -10.10
N ALA A 8 -12.84 12.07 -10.40
CA ALA A 8 -11.78 12.93 -10.91
C ALA A 8 -10.69 13.17 -9.86
N GLU A 9 -11.11 13.37 -8.60
CA GLU A 9 -10.23 13.60 -7.46
C GLU A 9 -10.21 12.38 -6.53
N PRO A 10 -9.13 12.13 -5.78
CA PRO A 10 -9.09 11.02 -4.84
C PRO A 10 -10.08 11.26 -3.71
N ARG A 11 -10.88 10.25 -3.40
CA ARG A 11 -11.81 10.29 -2.26
C ARG A 11 -11.09 10.25 -0.92
N ILE A 12 -9.94 9.57 -0.88
CA ILE A 12 -9.15 9.39 0.34
C ILE A 12 -7.74 9.91 0.10
N HIS A 13 -7.40 10.94 0.88
CA HIS A 13 -6.05 11.48 1.00
C HIS A 13 -5.41 10.92 2.27
N GLY A 14 -4.16 10.47 2.15
CA GLY A 14 -3.33 10.10 3.30
C GLY A 14 -2.47 11.28 3.74
N THR A 15 -1.76 11.10 4.85
CA THR A 15 -0.84 12.09 5.42
C THR A 15 0.62 11.62 5.42
N GLY A 16 0.84 10.30 5.47
CA GLY A 16 2.15 9.67 5.50
C GLY A 16 2.05 8.16 5.30
N GLY A 17 3.17 7.53 4.95
CA GLY A 17 3.23 6.08 4.80
C GLY A 17 3.06 5.37 6.15
N GLU A 18 3.75 5.87 7.18
CA GLU A 18 3.63 5.39 8.55
C GLU A 18 2.22 5.61 9.10
N ASP A 19 1.62 6.77 8.82
CA ASP A 19 0.27 7.09 9.26
C ASP A 19 -0.74 6.12 8.64
N TYR A 20 -0.55 5.77 7.36
CA TYR A 20 -1.37 4.75 6.70
C TYR A 20 -1.21 3.35 7.31
N PHE A 21 -0.12 3.05 8.01
CA PHE A 21 0.02 1.81 8.76
C PHE A 21 -0.24 1.98 10.27
N ASN A 22 -0.97 3.03 10.69
CA ASN A 22 -1.26 3.32 12.10
C ASN A 22 0.00 3.48 12.98
N GLY A 23 1.12 3.87 12.37
CA GLY A 23 2.27 4.43 13.06
C GLY A 23 2.13 5.93 13.25
N ALA A 24 3.20 6.56 13.73
CA ALA A 24 3.36 8.01 13.78
C ALA A 24 4.84 8.35 14.00
N TRP A 25 5.26 9.54 13.60
CA TRP A 25 6.63 10.05 13.80
C TRP A 25 7.71 9.16 13.16
N GLY A 26 7.42 8.63 11.98
CA GLY A 26 8.26 7.68 11.26
C GLY A 26 8.18 6.23 11.75
N PHE A 27 8.76 5.31 10.99
CA PHE A 27 8.89 3.90 11.36
C PHE A 27 9.96 3.73 12.45
N SER A 28 9.69 3.01 13.53
CA SER A 28 10.66 2.88 14.63
C SER A 28 10.73 1.49 15.22
N THR A 29 9.66 1.05 15.86
CA THR A 29 9.60 -0.22 16.58
C THR A 29 8.67 -1.17 15.87
N LEU A 30 9.07 -2.43 15.72
CA LEU A 30 8.20 -3.48 15.21
C LEU A 30 6.92 -3.56 16.05
N TYR A 31 5.79 -3.72 15.39
CA TYR A 31 4.50 -3.93 16.05
C TYR A 31 3.65 -4.88 15.22
N SER A 32 2.79 -5.64 15.90
CA SER A 32 1.97 -6.67 15.27
C SER A 32 0.61 -6.71 15.94
N PHE A 33 -0.39 -6.12 15.29
CA PHE A 33 -1.80 -6.21 15.66
C PHE A 33 -2.57 -7.04 14.63
N PRO A 34 -3.75 -7.59 14.93
CA PRO A 34 -4.46 -8.47 14.01
C PRO A 34 -4.68 -7.87 12.60
N LEU A 35 -4.90 -6.55 12.51
CA LEU A 35 -5.22 -5.87 11.25
C LEU A 35 -4.09 -5.00 10.71
N VAL A 36 -3.06 -4.69 11.48
CA VAL A 36 -1.99 -3.78 11.04
C VAL A 36 -0.66 -4.09 11.74
N GLY A 37 0.45 -3.95 11.03
CA GLY A 37 1.76 -4.27 11.59
C GLY A 37 2.94 -3.80 10.75
N LEU A 38 4.08 -3.64 11.43
CA LEU A 38 5.43 -3.50 10.86
C LEU A 38 6.22 -4.75 11.27
N THR A 39 6.49 -5.62 10.31
CA THR A 39 7.05 -6.97 10.50
C THR A 39 8.55 -7.08 10.22
N GLU A 40 9.11 -6.12 9.46
CA GLU A 40 10.55 -6.01 9.20
C GLU A 40 10.92 -4.53 9.24
N PHE A 41 12.00 -4.18 9.93
CA PHE A 41 12.54 -2.83 10.05
C PHE A 41 14.06 -2.89 10.22
N HIS A 42 14.82 -2.48 9.20
CA HIS A 42 16.28 -2.50 9.21
C HIS A 42 16.92 -1.10 9.38
N GLY A 43 16.20 -0.16 9.99
CA GLY A 43 16.69 1.22 10.18
C GLY A 43 16.43 2.12 8.98
N TRP A 44 17.14 3.25 8.92
CA TRP A 44 16.86 4.37 8.00
C TRP A 44 17.95 4.60 6.94
N GLU A 45 18.92 3.69 6.86
CA GLU A 45 20.02 3.82 5.93
C GLU A 45 19.58 3.44 4.51
N PRO A 46 20.28 3.95 3.47
CA PRO A 46 20.03 3.49 2.10
C PRO A 46 20.14 1.96 1.99
N GLY A 47 19.12 1.33 1.41
CA GLY A 47 19.03 -0.14 1.30
C GLY A 47 18.41 -0.83 2.52
N SER A 48 18.05 -0.10 3.58
CA SER A 48 17.21 -0.63 4.65
C SER A 48 15.86 -1.08 4.11
N ARG A 49 15.28 -2.10 4.75
CA ARG A 49 14.05 -2.74 4.36
C ARG A 49 12.98 -2.57 5.42
N PHE A 50 11.75 -2.47 4.94
CA PHE A 50 10.55 -2.35 5.74
C PHE A 50 9.46 -3.25 5.16
N SER A 51 8.75 -3.98 6.01
CA SER A 51 7.62 -4.79 5.59
C SER A 51 6.41 -4.52 6.47
N HIS A 52 5.30 -4.15 5.85
CA HIS A 52 4.06 -3.76 6.53
C HIS A 52 2.87 -4.57 6.04
N TYR A 53 1.85 -4.66 6.88
CA TYR A 53 0.53 -5.11 6.46
C TYR A 53 -0.56 -4.20 7.03
N ARG A 54 -1.66 -4.06 6.28
CA ARG A 54 -2.91 -3.46 6.75
C ARG A 54 -4.10 -4.17 6.11
N TRP A 55 -5.03 -4.61 6.94
CA TRP A 55 -6.27 -5.25 6.54
C TRP A 55 -7.46 -4.32 6.80
N HIS A 56 -8.23 -4.02 5.77
CA HIS A 56 -9.44 -3.21 5.86
C HIS A 56 -10.69 -4.08 6.10
N LEU A 57 -10.69 -4.89 7.16
CA LEU A 57 -11.82 -5.79 7.48
C LEU A 57 -12.99 -5.04 8.12
N GLU A 58 -12.70 -4.25 9.16
CA GLU A 58 -13.74 -3.50 9.90
C GLU A 58 -14.17 -2.23 9.17
N ALA A 59 -13.29 -1.68 8.32
CA ALA A 59 -13.51 -0.47 7.54
C ALA A 59 -13.17 -0.71 6.06
N PRO A 60 -13.93 -1.55 5.34
CA PRO A 60 -13.61 -1.92 3.97
C PRO A 60 -13.74 -0.73 3.01
N LEU A 61 -12.79 -0.64 2.09
CA LEU A 61 -12.84 0.29 0.97
C LEU A 61 -13.78 -0.26 -0.11
N ARG A 62 -15.02 0.22 -0.12
CA ARG A 62 -16.07 -0.23 -1.04
C ARG A 62 -16.05 0.57 -2.34
N PHE A 63 -16.36 -0.09 -3.43
CA PHE A 63 -16.52 0.48 -4.76
C PHE A 63 -17.64 -0.25 -5.52
N HIS A 64 -18.27 0.42 -6.49
CA HIS A 64 -19.29 -0.17 -7.36
C HIS A 64 -18.77 -0.41 -8.78
N LYS A 65 -17.87 0.44 -9.27
CA LYS A 65 -17.36 0.44 -10.65
C LYS A 65 -15.86 0.17 -10.70
N SER A 66 -15.08 0.84 -9.84
CA SER A 66 -13.62 0.76 -9.90
C SER A 66 -12.98 1.24 -8.61
N ILE A 67 -11.80 0.72 -8.30
CA ILE A 67 -10.92 1.25 -7.27
C ILE A 67 -9.53 1.46 -7.87
N ARG A 68 -8.91 2.60 -7.54
CA ARG A 68 -7.49 2.84 -7.79
C ARG A 68 -6.85 3.27 -6.48
N ALA A 69 -5.97 2.44 -5.94
CA ALA A 69 -5.22 2.74 -4.73
C ALA A 69 -3.75 2.96 -5.09
N THR A 70 -3.16 4.01 -4.54
CA THR A 70 -1.76 4.37 -4.72
C THR A 70 -1.13 4.74 -3.38
N ILE A 71 0.18 4.63 -3.28
CA ILE A 71 0.99 5.22 -2.22
C ILE A 71 2.14 5.97 -2.89
N GLU A 72 2.52 7.12 -2.33
CA GLU A 72 3.63 7.90 -2.88
C GLU A 72 4.97 7.30 -2.47
N ASP A 73 5.95 7.33 -3.36
CA ASP A 73 7.34 6.98 -3.05
C ASP A 73 8.08 8.20 -2.45
N GLY A 74 7.85 8.42 -1.15
CA GLY A 74 8.21 9.67 -0.49
C GLY A 74 7.39 10.86 -0.94
N HIS A 75 7.60 12.01 -0.29
CA HIS A 75 6.85 13.22 -0.62
C HIS A 75 7.00 13.58 -2.10
N ALA A 76 5.87 13.78 -2.78
CA ALA A 76 5.80 14.09 -4.21
C ALA A 76 6.50 13.07 -5.14
N ASN A 77 6.61 11.81 -4.69
CA ASN A 77 7.30 10.74 -5.44
C ASN A 77 8.77 11.06 -5.75
N LEU A 78 9.46 11.77 -4.86
CA LEU A 78 10.85 12.22 -5.05
C LEU A 78 11.89 11.15 -4.67
N ARG A 79 11.46 9.99 -4.17
CA ARG A 79 12.36 8.88 -3.87
C ARG A 79 12.44 7.91 -5.06
N SER A 80 13.25 6.89 -4.90
CA SER A 80 13.42 5.82 -5.89
C SER A 80 13.60 4.49 -5.16
N ASP A 81 12.69 4.22 -4.23
CA ASP A 81 12.71 3.01 -3.44
C ASP A 81 12.17 1.82 -4.26
N ASN A 82 12.67 0.63 -3.95
CA ASN A 82 12.12 -0.61 -4.49
C ASN A 82 10.83 -0.95 -3.72
N LEU A 83 9.67 -0.63 -4.31
CA LEU A 83 8.36 -0.91 -3.70
C LEU A 83 7.73 -2.17 -4.28
N PHE A 84 7.35 -3.10 -3.41
CA PHE A 84 6.63 -4.32 -3.74
C PHE A 84 5.36 -4.40 -2.89
N SER A 85 4.23 -4.78 -3.49
CA SER A 85 2.97 -4.92 -2.77
C SER A 85 2.11 -6.06 -3.30
N VAL A 86 1.25 -6.56 -2.43
CA VAL A 86 0.15 -7.46 -2.77
C VAL A 86 -1.13 -6.78 -2.29
N ALA A 87 -2.12 -6.68 -3.16
CA ALA A 87 -3.45 -6.20 -2.82
C ALA A 87 -4.43 -7.38 -2.86
N CYS A 88 -5.25 -7.49 -1.81
CA CYS A 88 -6.32 -8.49 -1.72
C CYS A 88 -7.65 -7.76 -1.69
N TRP A 89 -8.60 -8.16 -2.53
CA TRP A 89 -9.94 -7.59 -2.55
C TRP A 89 -10.97 -8.61 -3.04
N TYR A 90 -12.24 -8.28 -2.87
CA TYR A 90 -13.37 -9.01 -3.43
C TYR A 90 -14.06 -8.14 -4.46
N GLN A 91 -14.54 -8.77 -5.53
CA GLN A 91 -15.39 -8.14 -6.53
C GLN A 91 -16.34 -9.17 -7.13
N THR A 92 -17.45 -8.71 -7.69
CA THR A 92 -18.36 -9.57 -8.46
C THR A 92 -17.75 -9.91 -9.81
N GLU A 93 -18.16 -11.06 -10.35
CA GLU A 93 -17.80 -11.51 -11.69
C GLU A 93 -18.78 -10.98 -12.76
N PRO A 94 -18.34 -10.82 -14.02
CA PRO A 94 -16.98 -11.04 -14.52
C PRO A 94 -16.01 -9.90 -14.13
N HIS A 95 -14.75 -10.26 -13.88
CA HIS A 95 -13.69 -9.29 -13.63
C HIS A 95 -12.86 -9.05 -14.89
N ALA A 96 -12.20 -7.89 -14.96
CA ALA A 96 -11.20 -7.63 -16.00
C ALA A 96 -10.05 -8.65 -15.90
N ARG A 97 -9.38 -8.92 -17.03
CA ARG A 97 -8.16 -9.71 -17.02
C ARG A 97 -7.07 -8.96 -16.25
N PHE A 98 -6.40 -9.63 -15.32
CA PHE A 98 -5.28 -9.05 -14.61
C PHE A 98 -4.06 -8.88 -15.54
N PRO A 99 -3.27 -7.81 -15.35
CA PRO A 99 -1.98 -7.69 -16.02
C PRO A 99 -1.10 -8.88 -15.64
N GLU A 100 -0.21 -9.27 -16.56
CA GLU A 100 0.77 -10.31 -16.26
C GLU A 100 1.73 -9.80 -15.18
N LEU A 101 2.12 -10.71 -14.28
CA LEU A 101 3.18 -10.41 -13.32
C LEU A 101 4.47 -10.08 -14.08
N PRO A 102 5.26 -9.08 -13.64
CA PRO A 102 6.59 -8.83 -14.19
C PRO A 102 7.42 -10.11 -14.20
N PRO A 103 8.45 -10.29 -15.04
CA PRO A 103 9.30 -11.48 -14.95
C PRO A 103 10.10 -11.51 -13.63
N PRO A 104 10.55 -12.67 -13.13
CA PRO A 104 11.23 -12.80 -11.82
C PRO A 104 12.36 -11.79 -11.62
N GLU A 105 13.14 -11.50 -12.65
CA GLU A 105 14.30 -10.61 -12.60
C GLU A 105 13.92 -9.16 -12.28
N ARG A 106 12.66 -8.77 -12.50
CA ARG A 106 12.11 -7.45 -12.15
C ARG A 106 11.43 -7.41 -10.79
N ARG A 107 11.49 -8.49 -10.01
CA ARG A 107 10.89 -8.59 -8.66
C ARG A 107 11.87 -9.07 -7.59
N ILE A 108 13.17 -9.07 -7.91
CA ILE A 108 14.23 -9.35 -6.94
C ILE A 108 14.55 -8.03 -6.22
N PRO A 109 14.55 -8.01 -4.87
CA PRO A 109 14.89 -6.82 -4.07
C PRO A 109 16.29 -6.27 -4.30
#